data_AF-A0A2X1PTB8-F1
#
_entry.id   AF-A0A2X1PTB8-F1
#
_cell.length_a   1.000
_cell.length_b   1.000
_cell.length_c   1.000
_cell.angle_alpha   90.00
_cell.angle_beta   90.00
_cell.angle_gamma   90.00
#
_symmetry.space_group_name_H-M   'P 1'
#
loop_
_entity.id
_entity.type
_entity.pdbx_description
1 polymer ?
#
loop_
_entity_poly.entity_id
_entity_poly.type
_entity_poly.pdbx_seq_one_letter_code
_entity_poly.pdbx_strand_id
1 'polypeptide(L)'
;MSKVLVLKSSILAGYSQSNQLSDYFVEQWREKHSADEITVRDLAANPIPVLDGELVGALRPSDAPLTPRQQEALALSDELIAELKAHDVIVIAAPMYNFNISTQLKKLF
;
A
#
# COMPACT_ATOMS: atom_id res chain seq x y z
N MET A 1 9.34 14.47 -14.64
CA MET A 1 9.14 13.02 -14.55
C MET A 1 8.44 12.79 -13.24
N SER A 2 7.18 12.38 -13.29
CA SER A 2 6.41 12.07 -12.10
C SER A 2 6.61 10.60 -11.73
N LYS A 3 6.47 10.30 -10.45
CA LYS A 3 6.45 8.94 -9.92
C LYS A 3 5.03 8.61 -9.46
N VAL A 4 4.46 7.55 -10.02
CA VAL A 4 3.10 7.08 -9.71
C VAL A 4 3.16 5.83 -8.85
N LEU A 5 2.48 5.83 -7.70
CA LEU A 5 2.30 4.65 -6.86
C LEU A 5 0.87 4.11 -7.03
N VAL A 6 0.77 2.85 -7.43
CA VAL A 6 -0.51 2.14 -7.57
C VAL A 6 -0.65 1.11 -6.46
N LEU A 7 -1.63 1.33 -5.58
CA LEU A 7 -1.97 0.47 -4.45
C LEU A 7 -3.13 -0.45 -4.83
N LYS A 8 -2.85 -1.73 -5.05
CA LYS A 8 -3.87 -2.77 -5.27
C LYS A 8 -4.25 -3.44 -3.96
N SER A 9 -5.54 -3.64 -3.72
CA SER A 9 -6.02 -4.16 -2.43
C SER A 9 -7.11 -5.22 -2.49
N SER A 10 -7.57 -5.58 -3.70
CA SER A 10 -8.60 -6.60 -3.90
C SER A 10 -8.05 -8.01 -3.69
N ILE A 11 -8.79 -8.85 -2.98
CA ILE A 11 -8.40 -10.26 -2.74
C ILE A 11 -8.73 -11.20 -3.92
N LEU A 12 -9.40 -10.69 -4.96
CA LEU A 12 -9.88 -11.47 -6.10
C LEU A 12 -8.84 -11.68 -7.22
N ALA A 13 -7.59 -11.26 -7.04
CA ALA A 13 -6.52 -11.37 -8.03
C ALA A 13 -6.99 -10.92 -9.44
N GLY A 14 -6.87 -11.77 -10.46
CA GLY A 14 -7.27 -11.45 -11.85
C GLY A 14 -8.78 -11.22 -12.05
N TYR A 15 -9.63 -11.69 -11.14
CA TYR A 15 -11.08 -11.46 -11.18
C TYR A 15 -11.50 -10.10 -10.58
N SER A 16 -10.54 -9.35 -10.04
CA SER A 16 -10.80 -8.05 -9.43
C SER A 16 -11.11 -6.97 -10.48
N GLN A 17 -12.31 -6.40 -10.38
CA GLN A 17 -12.71 -5.25 -11.19
C GLN A 17 -11.91 -3.99 -10.85
N SER A 18 -11.61 -3.74 -9.56
CA SER A 18 -10.81 -2.57 -9.17
C SER A 18 -9.35 -2.69 -9.62
N ASN A 19 -8.78 -3.90 -9.64
CA ASN A 19 -7.45 -4.10 -10.21
C ASN A 19 -7.45 -3.88 -11.73
N GLN A 20 -8.44 -4.42 -12.45
CA GLN A 20 -8.58 -4.22 -13.90
C GLN A 20 -8.71 -2.73 -14.27
N LEU A 21 -9.48 -1.96 -13.51
CA LEU A 21 -9.58 -0.49 -13.70
C LEU A 21 -8.25 0.21 -13.41
N SER A 22 -7.49 -0.25 -12.42
CA SER A 22 -6.17 0.30 -12.10
C SER A 22 -5.14 -0.03 -13.19
N ASP A 23 -5.22 -1.23 -13.77
CA ASP A 23 -4.38 -1.64 -14.89
C ASP A 23 -4.67 -0.81 -16.15
N TYR A 24 -5.95 -0.56 -16.44
CA TYR A 24 -6.36 0.36 -17.50
C TYR A 24 -5.84 1.78 -17.26
N PHE A 25 -5.92 2.29 -16.03
CA PHE A 25 -5.35 3.59 -15.69
C PHE A 25 -3.84 3.63 -15.97
N VAL A 26 -3.09 2.60 -15.56
CA VAL A 26 -1.64 2.50 -15.78
C VAL A 26 -1.31 2.49 -17.28
N GLU A 27 -2.03 1.70 -18.07
CA GLU A 27 -1.86 1.66 -19.53
C GLU A 27 -2.05 3.04 -20.15
N GLN A 28 -3.16 3.70 -19.84
CA GLN A 28 -3.48 5.04 -20.35
C GLN A 28 -2.53 6.12 -19.83
N TRP A 29 -2.00 5.97 -18.61
CA TRP A 29 -1.00 6.89 -18.07
C TRP A 29 0.31 6.80 -18.83
N ARG A 30 0.80 5.58 -19.10
CA ARG A 30 2.04 5.35 -19.84
C ARG A 30 1.99 5.87 -21.27
N GLU A 31 0.83 5.79 -21.93
CA GLU A 31 0.64 6.36 -23.27
C GLU A 31 0.84 7.87 -23.30
N LYS A 32 0.39 8.58 -22.27
CA LYS A 32 0.44 10.05 -22.18
C LYS A 32 1.71 10.59 -21.50
N HIS A 33 2.33 9.78 -20.64
CA HIS A 33 3.48 10.15 -19.83
C HIS A 33 4.55 9.07 -19.90
N SER A 34 5.10 8.84 -21.10
CA SER A 34 6.05 7.75 -21.37
C SER A 34 7.34 7.82 -20.56
N ALA A 35 7.69 9.00 -20.04
CA ALA A 35 8.85 9.21 -19.18
C ALA A 35 8.58 8.95 -17.70
N ASP A 36 7.32 8.85 -17.26
CA ASP A 36 6.97 8.72 -15.84
C ASP A 36 7.21 7.28 -15.32
N GLU A 37 7.61 7.19 -14.06
CA GLU A 37 7.85 5.91 -13.38
C GLU A 37 6.59 5.45 -12.68
N ILE A 38 6.30 4.14 -12.76
CA ILE A 38 5.12 3.55 -12.10
C ILE A 38 5.58 2.41 -11.21
N THR A 39 5.27 2.53 -9.93
CA THR A 39 5.47 1.51 -8.90
C THR A 39 4.12 0.90 -8.55
N VAL A 40 4.05 -0.43 -8.48
CA VAL A 40 2.82 -1.14 -8.11
C VAL A 40 3.06 -1.91 -6.81
N ARG A 41 2.25 -1.64 -5.79
CA ARG A 41 2.23 -2.41 -4.55
C ARG A 41 0.88 -3.12 -4.42
N ASP A 42 0.94 -4.45 -4.50
CA ASP A 42 -0.21 -5.31 -4.27
C ASP A 42 -0.25 -5.76 -2.81
N LEU A 43 -1.19 -5.19 -2.06
CA LEU A 43 -1.40 -5.43 -0.62
C LEU A 43 -2.09 -6.76 -0.32
N ALA A 44 -2.67 -7.41 -1.33
CA ALA A 44 -3.20 -8.77 -1.20
C ALA A 44 -2.10 -9.81 -1.42
N ALA A 45 -1.20 -9.58 -2.39
CA ALA A 45 -0.06 -10.44 -2.65
C ALA A 45 1.08 -10.28 -1.62
N ASN A 46 1.32 -9.05 -1.14
CA ASN A 46 2.32 -8.72 -0.13
C ASN A 46 1.63 -8.11 1.11
N PRO A 47 1.07 -8.96 1.99
CA PRO A 47 0.22 -8.49 3.08
C PRO A 47 1.01 -7.78 4.18
N ILE A 48 0.47 -6.65 4.64
CA ILE A 48 0.93 -5.94 5.84
C ILE A 48 0.36 -6.64 7.09
N PRO A 49 1.09 -6.70 8.22
CA PRO A 49 0.56 -7.23 9.48
C PRO A 49 -0.64 -6.41 9.99
N VAL A 50 -1.51 -7.05 10.77
CA VAL A 50 -2.59 -6.33 11.48
C VAL A 50 -1.96 -5.48 12.58
N LEU A 51 -2.36 -4.21 12.68
CA LEU A 51 -2.02 -3.38 13.83
C LEU A 51 -2.69 -3.96 15.09
N ASP A 52 -1.87 -4.45 16.01
CA ASP A 52 -2.29 -4.98 17.31
C ASP A 52 -1.64 -4.19 18.47
N GLY A 53 -1.89 -4.64 19.70
CA GLY A 53 -1.37 -3.99 20.91
C GLY A 53 0.16 -4.04 21.04
N GLU A 54 0.83 -5.01 20.40
CA GLU A 54 2.29 -5.06 20.39
C GLU A 54 2.84 -4.06 19.37
N LEU A 55 2.31 -4.06 18.14
CA LEU A 55 2.81 -3.22 17.04
C LEU A 55 2.55 -1.73 17.26
N VAL A 56 1.45 -1.35 17.93
CA VAL A 56 1.21 0.06 18.28
C VAL A 56 2.29 0.61 19.22
N GLY A 57 2.96 -0.26 19.99
CA GLY A 57 4.11 0.10 20.83
C GLY A 57 5.35 0.50 20.01
N ALA A 58 5.50 -0.03 18.80
CA ALA A 58 6.61 0.32 17.91
C ALA A 58 6.45 1.70 17.25
N LEU A 59 5.21 2.15 17.07
CA LEU A 59 4.86 3.39 16.36
C LEU A 59 4.80 4.62 17.27
N ARG A 60 5.15 4.48 18.55
CA ARG A 60 5.15 5.55 19.54
C ARG A 60 6.55 5.72 20.13
N PRO A 61 6.98 6.95 20.43
CA PRO A 61 8.20 7.16 21.18
C PRO A 61 8.16 6.40 22.51
N SER A 62 9.20 5.62 22.78
CA SER A 62 9.35 4.83 24.00
C SER A 62 10.85 4.68 24.30
N ASP A 63 11.20 4.71 25.59
CA ASP A 63 12.56 4.41 26.05
C ASP A 63 12.82 2.90 26.17
N ALA A 64 11.79 2.07 25.99
CA ALA A 64 11.91 0.62 26.03
C ALA A 64 12.48 0.07 24.71
N PRO A 65 13.39 -0.93 24.74
CA PRO A 65 13.87 -1.57 23.54
C PRO A 65 12.73 -2.30 22.80
N LEU A 66 12.69 -2.15 21.48
CA LEU A 66 11.69 -2.82 20.64
C LEU A 66 11.96 -4.33 20.54
N THR A 67 10.90 -5.13 20.57
CA THR A 67 10.96 -6.56 20.24
C THR A 67 11.35 -6.75 18.76
N PRO A 68 11.88 -7.92 18.34
CA PRO A 68 12.18 -8.17 16.93
C PRO A 68 10.98 -7.92 16.00
N ARG A 69 9.78 -8.33 16.42
CA ARG A 69 8.53 -8.11 15.68
C ARG A 69 8.17 -6.63 15.57
N GLN A 70 8.40 -5.84 16.63
CA GLN A 70 8.21 -4.39 16.61
C GLN A 70 9.22 -3.69 15.69
N GLN A 71 10.48 -4.14 15.66
CA GLN A 71 11.50 -3.60 14.76
C GLN A 71 11.13 -3.86 13.29
N GLU A 72 10.69 -5.07 12.97
CA GLU A 72 10.22 -5.42 11.62
C GLU A 72 9.01 -4.57 11.20
N ALA A 73 8.03 -4.39 12.09
CA ALA A 73 6.86 -3.58 11.81
C ALA A 73 7.20 -2.09 11.62
N LEU A 74 8.12 -1.55 12.42
CA LEU A 74 8.59 -0.18 12.28
C LEU A 74 9.35 0.02 10.97
N ALA A 75 10.27 -0.89 10.63
CA ALA A 75 11.00 -0.85 9.37
C ALA A 75 10.07 -0.91 8.16
N LEU A 76 9.05 -1.78 8.20
CA LEU A 76 8.01 -1.84 7.16
C LEU A 76 7.21 -0.53 7.11
N SER A 77 6.83 0.03 8.26
CA SER A 77 6.13 1.32 8.31
C SER A 77 6.96 2.44 7.67
N ASP A 78 8.26 2.50 7.98
CA ASP A 78 9.18 3.48 7.42
C ASP A 78 9.33 3.30 5.89
N GLU A 79 9.43 2.05 5.41
CA GLU A 79 9.45 1.74 3.97
C GLU A 79 8.19 2.25 3.28
N LEU A 80 7.00 1.94 3.83
CA LEU A 80 5.71 2.33 3.25
C LEU A 80 5.50 3.84 3.25
N ILE A 81 5.91 4.52 4.32
CA ILE A 81 5.86 5.98 4.41
C ILE A 81 6.85 6.63 3.43
N ALA A 82 8.06 6.09 3.31
CA ALA A 82 9.06 6.57 2.37
C ALA A 82 8.61 6.37 0.92
N GLU A 83 8.03 5.21 0.62
CA GLU A 83 7.42 4.93 -0.69
C GLU A 83 6.31 5.94 -0.99
N LEU A 84 5.35 6.13 -0.07
CA LEU A 84 4.26 7.09 -0.28
C LEU A 84 4.76 8.51 -0.54
N LYS A 85 5.78 8.97 0.23
CA LYS A 85 6.37 10.31 0.08
C LYS A 85 7.24 10.48 -1.17
N ALA A 86 7.77 9.39 -1.71
CA ALA A 86 8.61 9.40 -2.90
C ALA A 86 7.82 9.44 -4.21
N HIS A 87 6.48 9.38 -4.16
CA HIS A 87 5.62 9.40 -5.33
C HIS A 87 4.74 10.66 -5.37
N ASP A 88 4.55 11.20 -6.55
CA ASP A 88 3.79 12.44 -6.79
C ASP A 88 2.29 12.16 -6.96
N VAL A 89 1.95 10.97 -7.47
CA VAL A 89 0.57 10.55 -7.76
C VAL A 89 0.29 9.21 -7.11
N ILE A 90 -0.77 9.15 -6.30
CA ILE A 90 -1.19 7.94 -5.59
C ILE A 90 -2.52 7.44 -6.16
N VAL A 91 -2.52 6.25 -6.71
CA VAL A 91 -3.70 5.57 -7.26
C VAL A 91 -4.09 4.44 -6.33
N ILE A 92 -5.33 4.43 -5.85
CA ILE A 92 -5.79 3.45 -4.86
C ILE A 92 -6.95 2.62 -5.41
N ALA A 93 -6.72 1.32 -5.59
CA ALA A 93 -7.77 0.37 -5.94
C ALA A 93 -8.54 -0.04 -4.66
N ALA A 94 -9.64 0.66 -4.36
CA ALA A 94 -10.43 0.47 -3.14
C ALA A 94 -11.81 -0.16 -3.44
N PRO A 95 -11.92 -1.50 -3.62
CA PRO A 95 -13.22 -2.15 -3.76
C PRO A 95 -14.01 -2.07 -2.45
N MET A 96 -15.34 -2.05 -2.55
CA MET A 96 -16.22 -2.12 -1.39
C MET A 96 -16.39 -3.56 -0.92
N TYR A 97 -15.92 -3.88 0.28
CA TYR A 97 -16.24 -5.11 1.01
C TYR A 97 -17.05 -4.76 2.25
N ASN A 98 -18.32 -5.18 2.29
CA ASN A 98 -19.24 -4.95 3.41
C ASN A 98 -19.31 -3.47 3.85
N PHE A 99 -19.55 -2.57 2.91
CA PHE A 99 -19.59 -1.11 3.13
C PHE A 99 -18.28 -0.49 3.66
N ASN A 100 -17.17 -1.20 3.57
CA ASN A 100 -15.84 -0.72 3.94
C ASN A 100 -14.83 -0.96 2.81
N ILE A 101 -13.60 -0.47 2.98
CA ILE A 101 -12.44 -0.86 2.17
C ILE A 101 -12.01 -2.29 2.52
N SER A 102 -11.18 -2.90 1.67
CA SER A 102 -10.60 -4.19 2.00
C SER A 102 -9.71 -4.09 3.25
N THR A 103 -9.66 -5.18 4.03
CA THR A 103 -8.76 -5.28 5.18
C THR A 103 -7.30 -5.11 4.76
N GLN A 104 -6.93 -5.53 3.55
CA GLN A 104 -5.60 -5.32 2.96
C GLN A 104 -5.26 -3.83 2.87
N LEU A 105 -6.17 -3.01 2.35
CA LEU A 105 -5.98 -1.56 2.31
C LEU A 105 -6.02 -0.95 3.71
N LYS A 106 -6.92 -1.42 4.58
CA LYS A 106 -7.03 -0.89 5.93
C LYS A 106 -5.76 -1.08 6.76
N LYS A 107 -4.95 -2.11 6.52
CA LYS A 107 -3.68 -2.32 7.23
C LYS A 107 -2.55 -1.39 6.78
N LEU A 108 -2.68 -0.80 5.58
CA LEU A 108 -1.75 0.23 5.11
C LEU A 108 -1.98 1.57 5.82
N PHE A 109 -3.21 1.84 6.26
CA PHE A 109 -3.61 3.06 6.96
C PHE A 109 -3.59 2.89 8.48
#